data_AF-A0AAW2CNP1-F1
#
_entry.id   AF-A0AAW2CNP1-F1
#
_cell.length_a   1.000
_cell.length_b   1.000
_cell.length_c   1.000
_cell.angle_alpha   90.00
_cell.angle_beta   90.00
_cell.angle_gamma   90.00
#
_symmetry.space_group_name_H-M   'P 1'
#
loop_
_entity.id
_entity.type
_entity.pdbx_description
1 polymer ?
#
loop_
_entity_poly.entity_id
_entity_poly.type
_entity_poly.pdbx_seq_one_letter_code
_entity_poly.pdbx_strand_id
1 'polypeptide(L)'
;MDVGPANWQKACFVPTKSDALVIGFRKWLNKYAGGQVDWRGKYSGVLPPTPPREQLMDRYWSHVVNCTSCSAAYKGFNVLEVVLRVASVASIAIAAAAKQGAISAAARTTMVLMAVLFYASSSCLARFIYRNFHYHGYDHAFH
;
A
#
# COMPACT_ATOMS: atom_id res chain seq x y z
N MET A 1 18.07 19.47 -22.44
CA MET A 1 19.53 19.62 -22.29
C MET A 1 19.94 18.79 -21.10
N ASP A 2 20.76 17.77 -21.30
CA ASP A 2 21.28 16.98 -20.18
C ASP A 2 22.14 17.86 -19.30
N VAL A 3 21.71 18.02 -18.06
CA VAL A 3 22.31 18.94 -17.08
C VAL A 3 23.75 18.49 -16.70
N GLY A 4 24.10 17.23 -16.96
CA GLY A 4 25.40 16.65 -16.64
C GLY A 4 25.62 16.45 -15.13
N PRO A 5 26.46 15.50 -14.71
CA PRO A 5 26.65 15.15 -13.30
C PRO A 5 27.18 16.33 -12.45
N ALA A 6 27.97 17.21 -13.05
CA ALA A 6 28.52 18.39 -12.38
C ALA A 6 27.45 19.43 -11.98
N ASN A 7 26.34 19.54 -12.72
CA ASN A 7 25.30 20.54 -12.46
C ASN A 7 24.02 19.92 -11.86
N TRP A 8 24.12 18.79 -11.18
CA TRP A 8 22.98 18.00 -10.68
C TRP A 8 21.90 18.81 -9.91
N GLN A 9 22.26 19.94 -9.29
CA GLN A 9 21.32 20.81 -8.57
C GLN A 9 20.29 21.48 -9.49
N LYS A 10 20.57 21.58 -10.80
CA LYS A 10 19.59 22.03 -11.81
C LYS A 10 18.66 20.91 -12.26
N ALA A 11 19.01 19.65 -11.99
CA ALA A 11 18.20 18.48 -12.32
C ALA A 11 17.34 17.99 -11.14
N CYS A 12 17.75 18.28 -9.90
CA CYS A 12 17.03 17.86 -8.70
C CYS A 12 16.86 19.04 -7.73
N PHE A 13 15.61 19.31 -7.34
CA PHE A 13 15.30 20.27 -6.29
C PHE A 13 15.44 19.60 -4.91
N VAL A 14 16.34 20.12 -4.08
CA VAL A 14 16.66 19.59 -2.73
C VAL A 14 16.57 20.71 -1.67
N PRO A 15 15.36 21.18 -1.35
CA PRO A 15 15.18 22.43 -0.62
C PRO A 15 15.29 22.29 0.90
N THR A 16 15.28 21.06 1.44
CA THR A 16 15.09 20.85 2.88
C THR A 16 16.39 20.50 3.61
N LYS A 17 16.40 20.66 4.93
CA LYS A 17 17.52 20.23 5.78
C LYS A 17 17.72 18.71 5.73
N SER A 18 16.66 17.93 5.50
CA SER A 18 16.74 16.47 5.36
C SER A 18 17.59 16.06 4.14
N ASP A 19 17.75 16.94 3.15
CA ASP A 19 18.54 16.68 1.95
C ASP A 19 20.04 16.96 2.14
N ALA A 20 20.46 17.44 3.31
CA ALA A 20 21.85 17.85 3.55
C ALA A 20 22.87 16.72 3.27
N LEU A 21 22.54 15.47 3.59
CA LEU A 21 23.39 14.32 3.31
C LEU A 21 23.49 14.02 1.81
N VAL A 22 22.39 14.15 1.07
CA VAL A 22 22.38 13.98 -0.39
C VAL A 22 23.25 15.06 -1.06
N ILE A 23 23.10 16.31 -0.61
CA ILE A 23 23.92 17.44 -1.08
C ILE A 23 25.40 17.19 -0.77
N GLY A 24 25.72 16.80 0.47
CA GLY A 24 27.07 16.51 0.92
C GLY A 24 27.73 15.39 0.11
N PHE A 25 27.02 14.27 -0.06
CA PHE A 25 27.48 13.14 -0.87
C PHE A 25 27.74 13.54 -2.32
N ARG A 26 26.83 14.27 -2.98
CA ARG A 26 27.03 14.69 -4.37
C ARG A 26 28.18 15.68 -4.53
N LYS A 27 28.38 16.59 -3.58
CA LYS A 27 29.57 17.46 -3.57
C LYS A 27 30.86 16.65 -3.44
N TRP A 28 30.89 15.67 -2.54
CA TRP A 28 32.02 14.76 -2.39
C TRP A 28 32.27 13.96 -3.67
N LEU A 29 31.22 13.40 -4.28
CA LEU A 29 31.30 12.61 -5.51
C LEU A 29 31.87 13.44 -6.68
N ASN A 30 31.42 14.69 -6.83
CA ASN A 30 31.98 15.60 -7.83
C ASN A 30 33.45 15.93 -7.56
N LYS A 31 33.80 16.22 -6.30
CA LYS A 31 35.16 16.65 -5.94
C LYS A 31 36.18 15.52 -6.05
N TYR A 32 35.82 14.29 -5.66
CA TYR A 32 36.79 13.22 -5.47
C TYR A 32 36.62 12.03 -6.42
N ALA A 33 35.46 11.87 -7.06
CA ALA A 33 35.18 10.74 -7.96
C ALA A 33 34.83 11.18 -9.40
N GLY A 34 35.03 12.46 -9.74
CA GLY A 34 34.71 12.98 -11.08
C GLY A 34 33.20 12.97 -11.39
N GLY A 35 32.35 12.94 -10.35
CA GLY A 35 30.89 12.98 -10.49
C GLY A 35 30.24 11.64 -10.86
N GLN A 36 30.99 10.55 -10.87
CA GLN A 36 30.48 9.21 -11.19
C GLN A 36 31.18 8.13 -10.35
N VAL A 37 30.55 6.95 -10.25
CA VAL A 37 31.17 5.80 -9.62
C VAL A 37 31.92 5.00 -10.69
N ASP A 38 33.21 4.77 -10.51
CA ASP A 38 33.97 3.86 -11.35
C ASP A 38 33.65 2.41 -10.98
N TRP A 39 32.76 1.79 -11.76
CA TRP A 39 32.37 0.39 -11.60
C TRP A 39 33.44 -0.59 -12.11
N ARG A 40 34.61 -0.11 -12.57
CA ARG A 40 35.76 -0.91 -13.04
C ARG A 40 35.38 -1.96 -14.08
N GLY A 41 34.50 -1.58 -15.00
CA GLY A 41 34.00 -2.47 -16.06
C GLY A 41 33.09 -3.62 -15.59
N LYS A 42 32.71 -3.68 -14.31
CA LYS A 42 31.80 -4.71 -13.78
C LYS A 42 30.34 -4.48 -14.15
N TYR A 43 30.02 -3.33 -14.76
CA TYR A 43 28.66 -2.94 -15.08
C TYR A 43 28.62 -2.28 -16.45
N SER A 44 27.71 -2.75 -17.32
CA SER A 44 27.55 -2.26 -18.70
C SER A 44 26.64 -1.03 -18.82
N GLY A 45 26.07 -0.55 -17.71
CA GLY A 45 25.05 0.50 -17.73
C GLY A 45 23.62 -0.04 -17.94
N VAL A 46 23.48 -1.29 -18.39
CA VAL A 46 22.17 -1.90 -18.68
C VAL A 46 21.51 -2.33 -17.37
N LEU A 47 20.40 -1.67 -17.02
CA LEU A 47 19.57 -2.08 -15.90
C LEU A 47 18.79 -3.35 -16.25
N PRO A 48 18.53 -4.23 -15.25
CA PRO A 48 17.57 -5.31 -15.44
C PRO A 48 16.17 -4.73 -15.73
N PRO A 49 15.27 -5.51 -16.35
CA PRO A 49 13.91 -5.06 -16.59
C PRO A 49 13.24 -4.64 -15.29
N THR A 50 12.57 -3.50 -15.30
CA THR A 50 11.82 -3.00 -14.14
C THR A 50 10.73 -4.00 -13.78
N PRO A 51 10.67 -4.47 -12.52
CA PRO A 51 9.59 -5.34 -12.07
C PRO A 51 8.22 -4.66 -12.20
N PRO A 52 7.11 -5.42 -12.16
CA PRO A 52 5.78 -4.86 -12.09
C PRO A 52 5.65 -3.84 -10.95
N ARG A 53 4.91 -2.74 -11.18
CA ARG A 53 4.77 -1.67 -10.19
C ARG A 53 4.24 -2.15 -8.84
N GLU A 54 3.38 -3.17 -8.83
CA GLU A 54 2.86 -3.77 -7.61
C GLU A 54 3.97 -4.39 -6.76
N GLN A 55 4.89 -5.11 -7.39
CA GLN A 55 6.05 -5.69 -6.72
C GLN A 55 7.02 -4.60 -6.25
N LEU A 56 7.27 -3.59 -7.09
CA LEU A 56 8.20 -2.51 -6.77
C LEU A 56 7.70 -1.62 -5.61
N MET A 57 6.39 -1.45 -5.50
CA MET A 57 5.73 -0.59 -4.52
C MET A 57 4.97 -1.40 -3.46
N ASP A 58 5.36 -2.66 -3.26
CA ASP A 58 4.79 -3.53 -2.23
C ASP A 58 5.12 -2.95 -0.86
N ARG A 59 4.08 -2.49 -0.15
CA ARG A 59 4.22 -1.94 1.20
C ARG A 59 4.27 -3.02 2.26
N TYR A 60 3.68 -4.18 1.98
CA TYR A 60 3.52 -5.21 2.99
C TYR A 60 4.89 -5.72 3.46
N TRP A 61 5.71 -6.19 2.52
CA TRP A 61 7.04 -6.72 2.77
C TRP A 61 8.07 -5.63 3.05
N SER A 62 7.97 -4.47 2.40
CA SER A 62 8.93 -3.38 2.63
C SER A 62 8.75 -2.67 3.98
N HIS A 63 7.52 -2.63 4.51
CA HIS A 63 7.21 -1.82 5.68
C HIS A 63 6.32 -2.54 6.71
N VAL A 64 5.14 -3.02 6.30
CA VAL A 64 4.10 -3.48 7.25
C VAL A 64 4.62 -4.61 8.15
N VAL A 65 5.33 -5.60 7.61
CA VAL A 65 5.87 -6.72 8.39
C VAL A 65 6.93 -6.30 9.42
N ASN A 66 7.63 -5.19 9.16
CA ASN A 66 8.72 -4.68 10.00
C ASN A 66 8.25 -3.61 10.99
N CYS A 67 7.04 -3.09 10.83
CA CYS A 67 6.47 -2.05 11.67
C CYS A 67 5.42 -2.65 12.63
N THR A 68 5.64 -2.52 13.94
CA THR A 68 4.76 -3.08 14.97
C THR A 68 3.35 -2.49 14.92
N SER A 69 3.23 -1.18 14.71
CA SER A 69 1.94 -0.48 14.60
C SER A 69 1.17 -0.94 13.35
N CYS A 70 1.82 -0.93 12.18
CA CYS A 70 1.17 -1.32 10.93
C CYS A 70 0.83 -2.81 10.88
N SER A 71 1.71 -3.69 11.38
CA SER A 71 1.43 -5.13 11.45
C SER A 71 0.27 -5.45 12.40
N ALA A 72 0.17 -4.77 13.54
CA ALA A 72 -0.97 -4.91 14.45
C ALA A 72 -2.27 -4.44 13.80
N ALA A 73 -2.27 -3.27 13.16
CA ALA A 73 -3.43 -2.75 12.43
C ALA A 73 -3.86 -3.68 11.29
N TYR A 74 -2.91 -4.18 10.49
CA TYR A 74 -3.17 -5.13 9.41
C TYR A 74 -3.85 -6.40 9.93
N LYS A 75 -3.31 -7.01 11.00
CA LYS A 75 -3.91 -8.20 11.62
C LYS A 75 -5.31 -7.92 12.15
N GLY A 76 -5.49 -6.81 12.87
CA GLY A 76 -6.78 -6.40 13.42
C GLY A 76 -7.85 -6.20 12.34
N PHE A 77 -7.51 -5.52 11.25
CA PHE A 77 -8.44 -5.30 10.14
C PHE A 77 -8.77 -6.59 9.38
N ASN A 78 -7.82 -7.50 9.19
CA ASN A 78 -8.10 -8.81 8.58
C ASN A 78 -9.05 -9.64 9.45
N VAL A 79 -8.86 -9.64 10.78
CA VAL A 79 -9.80 -10.31 11.71
C VAL A 79 -11.19 -9.67 11.60
N LEU A 80 -11.28 -8.34 11.61
CA LEU A 80 -12.55 -7.63 11.47
C LEU A 80 -13.25 -7.94 10.13
N GLU A 81 -12.51 -8.00 9.03
CA GLU A 81 -13.04 -8.36 7.71
C GLU A 81 -13.73 -9.74 7.75
N VAL A 82 -13.04 -10.74 8.34
CA VAL A 82 -13.53 -12.10 8.47
C VAL A 82 -14.75 -12.16 9.38
N VAL A 83 -14.71 -11.48 10.53
CA VAL A 83 -15.83 -11.41 11.48
C VAL A 83 -17.08 -10.82 10.81
N LEU A 84 -16.94 -9.72 10.06
CA LEU A 84 -18.06 -9.11 9.32
C LEU A 84 -18.63 -10.06 8.27
N ARG A 85 -17.77 -10.78 7.53
CA ARG A 85 -18.22 -11.75 6.52
C ARG A 85 -18.96 -12.93 7.14
N VAL A 86 -18.45 -13.47 8.26
CA VAL A 86 -19.12 -14.55 9.01
C VAL A 86 -20.45 -14.08 9.59
N ALA A 87 -20.50 -12.87 10.17
CA ALA A 87 -21.73 -12.29 10.73
C ALA A 87 -22.80 -12.06 9.65
N SER A 88 -22.40 -11.69 8.43
CA SER A 88 -23.31 -11.58 7.28
C SER A 88 -23.95 -12.92 6.94
N VAL A 89 -23.14 -13.97 6.73
CA VAL A 89 -23.62 -15.31 6.39
C VAL A 89 -24.50 -15.89 7.51
N ALA A 90 -24.08 -15.73 8.77
CA ALA A 90 -24.85 -16.19 9.93
C ALA A 90 -26.23 -15.50 10.01
N SER A 91 -26.29 -14.18 9.77
CA SER A 91 -27.54 -13.43 9.75
C SER A 91 -28.52 -13.97 8.69
N ILE A 92 -28.03 -14.27 7.49
CA ILE A 92 -28.85 -14.86 6.41
C ILE A 92 -29.30 -16.26 6.79
N ALA A 93 -28.40 -17.09 7.31
CA ALA A 93 -28.70 -18.46 7.70
C ALA A 93 -29.79 -18.52 8.78
N ILE A 94 -29.71 -17.66 9.80
CA ILE A 94 -30.73 -17.60 10.86
C ILE A 94 -32.06 -17.09 10.30
N ALA A 95 -32.06 -16.05 9.46
CA ALA A 95 -33.27 -15.51 8.84
C ALA A 95 -33.98 -16.55 7.95
N ALA A 96 -33.21 -17.40 7.26
CA ALA A 96 -33.72 -18.47 6.40
C ALA A 96 -34.21 -19.70 7.18
N ALA A 97 -33.49 -20.11 8.24
CA ALA A 97 -33.83 -21.29 9.04
C ALA A 97 -34.99 -21.05 10.03
N ALA A 98 -35.30 -19.80 10.36
CA ALA A 98 -36.37 -19.48 11.29
C ALA A 98 -37.74 -19.95 10.76
N LYS A 99 -38.47 -20.70 11.59
CA LYS A 99 -39.83 -21.16 11.28
C LYS A 99 -40.80 -19.99 11.12
N GLN A 100 -41.87 -20.20 10.34
CA GLN A 100 -42.95 -19.23 10.16
C GLN A 100 -43.55 -18.85 11.53
N GLY A 101 -43.60 -17.54 11.84
CA GLY A 101 -44.11 -17.03 13.12
C GLY A 101 -43.13 -17.06 14.30
N ALA A 102 -41.95 -17.71 14.17
CA ALA A 102 -40.93 -17.71 15.23
C ALA A 102 -40.22 -16.34 15.37
N ILE A 103 -40.15 -15.57 14.29
CA ILE A 103 -39.66 -14.20 14.26
C ILE A 103 -40.64 -13.33 13.48
N SER A 104 -40.78 -12.06 13.87
CA SER A 104 -41.63 -11.10 13.15
C SER A 104 -41.07 -10.83 11.75
N ALA A 105 -41.95 -10.47 10.81
CA ALA A 105 -41.54 -10.07 9.47
C ALA A 105 -40.55 -8.89 9.51
N ALA A 106 -40.77 -7.93 10.42
CA ALA A 106 -39.86 -6.83 10.65
C ALA A 106 -38.47 -7.31 11.07
N ALA A 107 -38.38 -8.20 12.06
CA ALA A 107 -37.10 -8.76 12.52
C ALA A 107 -36.36 -9.51 11.40
N ARG A 108 -37.08 -10.34 10.62
CA ARG A 108 -36.49 -11.06 9.48
C ARG A 108 -35.92 -10.09 8.44
N THR A 109 -36.66 -9.05 8.08
CA THR A 109 -36.20 -8.02 7.14
C THR A 109 -35.00 -7.26 7.67
N THR A 110 -35.00 -6.87 8.96
CA THR A 110 -33.85 -6.22 9.60
C THR A 110 -32.59 -7.11 9.56
N MET A 111 -32.71 -8.40 9.83
CA MET A 111 -31.57 -9.33 9.78
C MET A 111 -30.97 -9.43 8.37
N VAL A 112 -31.82 -9.48 7.34
CA VAL A 112 -31.36 -9.50 5.93
C VAL A 112 -30.64 -8.19 5.57
N LEU A 113 -31.18 -7.04 5.96
CA LEU A 113 -30.54 -5.74 5.73
C LEU A 113 -29.18 -5.65 6.44
N MET A 114 -29.11 -6.09 7.71
CA MET A 114 -27.85 -6.13 8.45
C MET A 114 -26.82 -7.04 7.80
N ALA A 115 -27.25 -8.19 7.25
CA ALA A 115 -26.35 -9.07 6.52
C ALA A 115 -25.74 -8.39 5.29
N VAL A 116 -26.55 -7.67 4.51
CA VAL A 116 -26.10 -6.91 3.34
C VAL A 116 -25.09 -5.83 3.76
N LEU A 117 -25.39 -5.09 4.83
CA LEU A 117 -24.49 -4.07 5.37
C LEU A 117 -23.14 -4.66 5.80
N PHE A 118 -23.15 -5.75 6.57
CA PHE A 118 -21.90 -6.41 6.98
C PHE A 118 -21.06 -6.89 5.79
N TYR A 119 -21.70 -7.44 4.76
CA TYR A 119 -21.00 -7.85 3.54
C TYR A 119 -20.39 -6.66 2.79
N ALA A 120 -21.15 -5.57 2.64
CA ALA A 120 -20.69 -4.34 2.00
C ALA A 120 -19.51 -3.72 2.78
N SER A 121 -19.61 -3.65 4.11
CA SER A 121 -18.55 -3.18 4.99
C SER A 121 -17.29 -4.06 4.90
N SER A 122 -17.43 -5.38 4.92
CA SER A 122 -16.31 -6.33 4.74
C SER A 122 -15.62 -6.11 3.38
N SER A 123 -16.38 -5.94 2.31
CA SER A 123 -15.83 -5.69 0.96
C SER A 123 -15.16 -4.32 0.82
N CYS A 124 -15.66 -3.30 1.52
CA CYS A 124 -15.02 -2.00 1.61
C CYS A 124 -13.71 -2.09 2.41
N LEU A 125 -13.72 -2.80 3.54
CA LEU A 125 -12.57 -3.01 4.38
C LEU A 125 -11.47 -3.79 3.66
N ALA A 126 -11.81 -4.85 2.90
CA ALA A 126 -10.86 -5.59 2.08
C ALA A 126 -10.12 -4.68 1.09
N ARG A 127 -10.85 -3.80 0.39
CA ARG A 127 -10.27 -2.80 -0.52
C ARG A 127 -9.40 -1.78 0.21
N PHE A 128 -9.83 -1.33 1.39
CA PHE A 128 -9.04 -0.45 2.25
C PHE A 128 -7.74 -1.13 2.70
N ILE A 129 -7.80 -2.41 3.11
CA ILE A 129 -6.64 -3.19 3.52
C ILE A 129 -5.65 -3.29 2.35
N TYR A 130 -6.12 -3.69 1.17
CA TYR A 130 -5.27 -3.80 -0.01
C TYR A 130 -4.60 -2.47 -0.37
N ARG A 131 -5.38 -1.39 -0.45
CA ARG A 131 -4.89 -0.07 -0.85
C ARG A 131 -3.84 0.48 0.13
N ASN A 132 -4.03 0.29 1.43
CA ASN A 132 -3.15 0.88 2.44
C ASN A 132 -1.94 0.01 2.77
N PHE A 133 -2.12 -1.32 2.84
CA PHE A 133 -1.09 -2.23 3.35
C PHE A 133 -0.35 -3.00 2.25
N HIS A 134 -0.91 -3.13 1.04
CA HIS A 134 -0.25 -3.84 -0.07
C HIS A 134 0.25 -2.87 -1.13
N TYR A 135 -0.67 -2.26 -1.87
CA TYR A 135 -0.31 -1.44 -3.03
C TYR A 135 -1.32 -0.31 -3.27
N HIS A 136 -0.79 0.87 -3.58
CA HIS A 136 -1.58 1.93 -4.18
C HIS A 136 -0.73 2.62 -5.24
N GLY A 137 -1.15 2.48 -6.50
CA GLY A 137 -0.51 3.14 -7.63
C GLY A 137 -0.79 4.64 -7.58
N TYR A 138 0.20 5.43 -7.20
CA TYR A 138 0.19 6.86 -7.44
C TYR A 138 0.61 7.10 -8.90
N ASP A 139 -0.24 7.79 -9.65
CA ASP A 139 0.16 8.36 -10.92
C ASP A 139 0.73 9.76 -10.66
N HIS A 140 2.05 9.88 -10.74
CA HIS A 140 2.76 11.15 -10.59
C HIS A 140 2.94 11.85 -11.95
N ALA A 141 2.45 11.27 -13.05
CA ALA A 141 2.69 11.74 -14.41
C ALA A 141 1.61 12.68 -14.96
N PHE A 142 0.53 12.96 -14.20
CA PHE A 142 -0.42 14.02 -14.54
C PHE A 142 -0.01 15.35 -13.90
N HIS A 143 1.02 15.97 -14.49
CA HIS A 143 1.33 17.39 -14.39
C HIS A 143 1.58 17.95 -15.78
#